data_AF-A0A494SYX4-F1
#
_entry.id   AF-A0A494SYX4-F1
#
_cell.length_a   1.000
_cell.length_b   1.000
_cell.length_c   1.000
_cell.angle_alpha   90.00
_cell.angle_beta   90.00
_cell.angle_gamma   90.00
#
_symmetry.space_group_name_H-M   'P 1'
#
loop_
_entity.id
_entity.type
_entity.pdbx_description
1 polymer ?
#
loop_
_entity_poly.entity_id
_entity_poly.type
_entity_poly.pdbx_seq_one_letter_code
_entity_poly.pdbx_strand_id
1 'polypeptide(L)'
;MSTSGHLTHAQVGVGDTVQVRRVDGHIVAGTLVEDFADFLLTAESAGRNWGTPRRWAVALSDGTLMFANDTDIVGARRERREA
;
A
#
# COMPACT_ATOMS: atom_id res chain seq x y z
N MET A 1 -12.55 0.58 24.90
CA MET A 1 -11.83 0.13 23.68
C MET A 1 -12.43 0.91 22.52
N SER A 2 -11.79 2.01 22.11
CA SER A 2 -12.35 2.89 21.08
C SER A 2 -12.10 2.29 19.70
N THR A 3 -13.17 1.85 19.05
CA THR A 3 -13.22 1.52 17.64
C THR A 3 -13.35 2.82 16.85
N SER A 4 -12.22 3.39 16.41
CA SER A 4 -12.26 4.51 15.45
C SER A 4 -12.50 3.95 14.05
N GLY A 5 -13.74 4.07 13.56
CA GLY A 5 -14.05 3.90 12.15
C GLY A 5 -13.54 5.10 11.34
N HIS A 6 -12.69 4.86 10.34
CA HIS A 6 -12.45 5.84 9.30
C HIS A 6 -12.00 5.16 7.99
N LEU A 7 -12.92 5.20 7.00
CA LEU A 7 -12.73 4.96 5.57
C LEU A 7 -12.37 3.52 5.18
N THR A 8 -13.01 3.02 4.14
CA THR A 8 -12.94 1.65 3.63
C THR A 8 -11.53 1.32 3.14
N HIS A 9 -10.64 1.06 4.09
CA HIS A 9 -9.31 0.55 3.85
C HIS A 9 -9.50 -0.84 3.28
N ALA A 10 -9.18 -1.04 2.00
CA ALA A 10 -9.10 -2.37 1.44
C ALA A 10 -8.28 -3.21 2.43
N GLN A 11 -8.85 -4.30 2.93
CA GLN A 11 -8.29 -5.12 4.01
C GLN A 11 -7.12 -5.95 3.45
N VAL A 12 -6.11 -5.26 2.94
CA VAL A 12 -4.93 -5.80 2.27
C VAL A 12 -3.87 -6.08 3.31
N GLY A 13 -3.10 -7.13 3.10
CA GLY A 13 -1.95 -7.46 3.91
C GLY A 13 -0.79 -7.97 3.08
N VAL A 14 0.36 -8.10 3.74
CA VAL A 14 1.56 -8.66 3.12
C VAL A 14 1.25 -10.05 2.55
N GLY A 15 1.69 -10.28 1.32
CA GLY A 15 1.42 -11.48 0.52
C GLY A 15 0.22 -11.36 -0.42
N ASP A 16 -0.60 -10.32 -0.31
CA ASP A 16 -1.76 -10.15 -1.19
C ASP A 16 -1.32 -9.72 -2.59
N THR A 17 -1.99 -10.24 -3.62
CA THR A 17 -1.88 -9.68 -4.96
C THR A 17 -2.78 -8.45 -5.04
N VAL A 18 -2.21 -7.30 -5.33
CA VAL A 18 -2.92 -6.01 -5.37
C VAL A 18 -2.86 -5.40 -6.77
N GLN A 19 -3.90 -4.65 -7.11
CA GLN A 19 -3.89 -3.72 -8.24
C GLN A 19 -3.57 -2.32 -7.71
N VAL A 20 -2.57 -1.67 -8.30
CA VAL A 20 -2.08 -0.37 -7.89
C VAL A 20 -2.17 0.60 -9.07
N ARG A 21 -2.71 1.79 -8.81
CA ARG A 21 -2.73 2.88 -9.79
C ARG A 21 -1.41 3.65 -9.72
N ARG A 22 -0.71 3.72 -10.85
CA ARG A 22 0.50 4.55 -11.05
C ARG A 22 0.13 6.02 -11.25
N VAL A 23 1.13 6.89 -11.12
CA VAL A 23 0.97 8.35 -11.31
C VAL A 23 0.53 8.70 -12.73
N ASP A 24 0.93 7.90 -13.73
CA ASP A 24 0.49 8.03 -15.13
C ASP A 24 -0.95 7.53 -15.37
N GLY A 25 -1.64 7.05 -14.33
CA GLY A 25 -3.00 6.55 -14.38
C GLY A 25 -3.12 5.07 -14.75
N HIS A 26 -2.03 4.40 -15.12
CA HIS A 26 -2.06 2.98 -15.46
C HIS A 26 -2.25 2.11 -14.21
N ILE A 27 -3.04 1.05 -14.33
CA ILE A 27 -3.22 0.06 -13.27
C ILE A 27 -2.29 -1.11 -13.53
N VAL A 28 -1.47 -1.44 -12.54
CA VAL A 28 -0.54 -2.57 -12.59
C VAL A 28 -0.80 -3.52 -11.43
N ALA A 29 -0.48 -4.79 -11.62
CA ALA A 29 -0.56 -5.80 -10.57
C ALA A 29 0.81 -6.00 -9.90
N GLY A 30 0.78 -6.37 -8.63
CA GLY A 30 1.96 -6.76 -7.88
C GLY A 30 1.59 -7.44 -6.57
N THR A 31 2.61 -7.90 -5.85
CA THR A 31 2.46 -8.49 -4.53
C THR A 31 2.79 -7.44 -3.48
N LEU A 32 1.92 -7.27 -2.48
CA LEU A 32 2.21 -6.42 -1.32
C LEU A 32 3.27 -7.12 -0.47
N VAL A 33 4.43 -6.50 -0.30
CA VAL A 33 5.58 -7.12 0.38
C VAL A 33 5.93 -6.51 1.73
N GLU A 34 5.46 -5.29 2.02
CA GLU A 34 5.68 -4.64 3.33
C GLU A 34 4.57 -3.63 3.67
N ASP A 35 4.28 -3.52 4.97
CA ASP A 35 3.41 -2.51 5.59
C ASP A 35 4.22 -1.57 6.50
N PHE A 36 4.43 -0.33 6.06
CA PHE A 36 5.13 0.71 6.80
C PHE A 36 4.20 1.60 7.64
N ALA A 37 3.00 1.16 8.02
CA ALA A 37 2.06 1.95 8.83
C ALA A 37 2.71 2.57 10.07
N ASP A 38 3.58 1.82 10.74
CA ASP A 38 4.27 2.24 11.97
C ASP A 38 5.41 3.25 11.72
N PHE A 39 5.78 3.47 10.45
CA PHE A 39 6.87 4.36 10.05
C PHE A 39 6.37 5.62 9.33
N LEU A 40 5.05 5.83 9.28
CA LEU A 40 4.48 7.01 8.64
C LEU A 40 4.79 8.28 9.44
N LEU A 41 5.39 9.25 8.76
CA LEU A 41 5.64 10.59 9.28
C LEU A 41 4.80 11.60 8.52
N THR A 42 4.16 12.53 9.24
CA THR A 42 3.52 13.68 8.60
C THR A 42 4.59 14.62 8.03
N ALA A 43 4.24 15.43 7.02
CA ALA A 43 5.16 16.44 6.48
C ALA A 43 5.62 17.44 7.56
N GLU A 44 4.73 17.76 8.51
CA GLU A 44 5.04 18.61 9.67
C GLU A 44 6.07 17.94 10.58
N SER A 45 5.85 16.68 10.97
CA SER A 45 6.79 15.91 11.79
C SER A 45 8.13 15.67 11.10
N ALA A 46 8.15 15.56 9.78
CA ALA A 46 9.35 15.37 8.99
C ALA A 46 10.14 16.69 8.74
N GLY A 47 9.53 17.85 9.01
CA GLY A 47 10.10 19.18 8.70
C GLY A 47 10.30 19.43 7.20
N ARG A 48 9.66 18.61 6.34
CA ARG A 48 9.82 18.64 4.88
C ARG A 48 8.59 18.03 4.20
N ASN A 49 8.30 18.52 3.00
CA ASN A 49 7.21 18.01 2.16
C ASN A 49 7.66 16.97 1.12
N TRP A 50 8.93 16.60 1.12
CA TRP A 50 9.52 15.63 0.19
C TRP A 50 10.04 14.40 0.94
N GLY A 51 9.97 13.24 0.28
CA GLY A 51 10.44 11.98 0.87
C GLY A 51 9.63 11.52 2.08
N THR A 52 8.34 11.90 2.17
CA THR A 52 7.43 11.33 3.16
C THR A 52 7.19 9.85 2.84
N PRO A 53 7.30 8.94 3.83
CA PRO A 53 7.08 7.51 3.61
C PRO A 53 5.67 7.25 3.07
N ARG A 54 5.57 6.33 2.12
CA ARG A 54 4.29 5.74 1.73
C ARG A 54 4.14 4.41 2.45
N ARG A 55 2.89 4.05 2.76
CA ARG A 55 2.62 2.89 3.61
C ARG A 55 3.05 1.57 2.99
N TRP A 56 2.73 1.33 1.72
CA TRP A 56 2.87 0.00 1.13
C TRP A 56 4.13 -0.08 0.28
N ALA A 57 4.85 -1.20 0.39
CA ALA A 57 5.73 -1.65 -0.69
C ALA A 57 5.04 -2.76 -1.49
N VAL A 58 5.08 -2.63 -2.81
CA VAL A 58 4.49 -3.56 -3.76
C VAL A 58 5.56 -3.98 -4.75
N ALA A 59 5.87 -5.28 -4.79
CA ALA A 59 6.72 -5.86 -5.80
C ALA A 59 5.89 -6.12 -7.06
N LEU A 60 6.13 -5.33 -8.11
CA LEU A 60 5.43 -5.46 -9.39
C LEU A 60 5.95 -6.67 -10.17
N SER A 61 5.14 -7.17 -11.10
CA SER A 61 5.50 -8.34 -11.92
C SER A 61 6.73 -8.12 -12.81
N ASP A 62 7.10 -6.86 -13.10
CA ASP A 62 8.30 -6.49 -13.85
C ASP A 62 9.57 -6.45 -12.97
N GLY A 63 9.48 -6.82 -11.69
CA GLY A 63 10.58 -6.80 -10.73
C GLY A 63 10.79 -5.44 -10.05
N THR A 64 10.02 -4.41 -10.42
CA THR A 64 10.11 -3.08 -9.81
C THR A 64 9.47 -3.07 -8.42
N LEU A 65 10.13 -2.44 -7.45
CA LEU A 65 9.53 -2.13 -6.16
C LEU A 65 8.83 -0.76 -6.23
N MET A 66 7.52 -0.74 -6.00
CA MET A 66 6.71 0.46 -5.99
C MET A 66 6.20 0.77 -4.57
N PHE A 67 6.25 2.05 -4.20
CA PHE A 67 5.71 2.54 -2.93
C PHE A 67 4.34 3.20 -3.15
N ALA A 68 3.35 2.83 -2.35
CA ALA A 68 1.95 3.20 -2.56
C ALA A 68 1.26 3.61 -1.25
N ASN A 69 0.31 4.53 -1.35
CA ASN A 69 -0.63 4.81 -0.27
C ASN A 69 -1.90 3.97 -0.45
N ASP A 70 -2.76 3.96 0.55
CA ASP A 70 -4.04 3.23 0.52
C ASP A 70 -4.91 3.66 -0.67
N THR A 71 -4.85 4.94 -1.02
CA THR A 71 -5.58 5.53 -2.16
C THR A 71 -5.09 5.06 -3.53
N ASP A 72 -3.89 4.47 -3.58
CA ASP A 72 -3.30 3.96 -4.80
C ASP A 72 -3.66 2.47 -5.00
N ILE A 73 -4.07 1.76 -3.94
CA ILE A 73 -4.56 0.38 -4.02
C ILE A 73 -6.02 0.39 -4.48
N VAL A 74 -6.26 -0.13 -5.69
CA VAL A 74 -7.59 -0.11 -6.33
C VAL A 74 -8.28 -1.48 -6.31
N GLY A 75 -7.58 -2.53 -5.89
CA GLY A 75 -8.13 -3.87 -5.73
C GLY A 75 -7.14 -4.82 -5.07
N ALA A 76 -7.63 -5.89 -4.46
CA ALA A 76 -6.79 -6.90 -3.83
C ALA A 76 -7.40 -8.29 -3.91
N ARG A 77 -6.54 -9.30 -4.04
CA ARG A 77 -6.87 -10.71 -4.02
C ARG A 77 -5.90 -11.43 -3.09
N ARG A 78 -6.45 -12.08 -2.07
CA ARG A 78 -5.76 -13.08 -1.27
C ARG A 78 -5.78 -14.41 -2.02
N GLU A 79 -4.62 -14.99 -2.28
CA GLU A 79 -4.57 -16.41 -2.61
C GLU A 79 -4.86 -17.20 -1.33
N ARG A 80 -6.00 -17.91 -1.27
CA ARG A 80 -6.20 -18.91 -0.23
C ARG A 80 -5.17 -20.00 -0.43
N ARG A 81 -4.21 -20.13 0.48
CA ARG A 81 -3.46 -21.38 0.61
C ARG A 81 -4.40 -22.41 1.21
N GLU A 82 -4.83 -23.38 0.40
CA GLU A 82 -5.41 -24.62 0.91
C GLU A 82 -4.30 -25.41 1.63
N ALA A 83 -4.63 -25.91 2.82
CA ALA A 83 -3.75 -26.71 3.67
C ALA A 83 -3.90 -28.20 3.36
#